data_AF-A0A7S3SW50-F1
#
_entry.id   AF-A0A7S3SW50-F1
#
_cell.length_a   1.000
_cell.length_b   1.000
_cell.length_c   1.000
_cell.angle_alpha   90.00
_cell.angle_beta   90.00
_cell.angle_gamma   90.00
#
_symmetry.space_group_name_H-M   'P 1'
#
loop_
_entity.id
_entity.type
_entity.pdbx_description
1 polymer ?
#
loop_
_entity_poly.entity_id
_entity_poly.type
_entity_poly.pdbx_seq_one_letter_code
_entity_poly.pdbx_strand_id
1 'polypeptide(L)'
;DDISYTRSYEAPAPFWASCDWAWVDDGVCDFLCNTAERQFDGKDCFHGASECYNSSTGVDYRGTVNQTASGRPCQYWSSQFPNMHKYNIFAYPHSGLGGHNFCRNPAPDEEKTGPWCYVDSLTAPAWEYCDVAPPTAVECDDSYLPKKQPMTTLKM
;
A
#
# COMPACT_ATOMS: atom_id res chain seq x y z
N ASP A 1 33.43 34.55 35.56
CA ASP A 1 33.71 33.40 34.67
C ASP A 1 32.48 32.51 34.67
N ASP A 2 31.72 32.59 33.57
CA ASP A 2 30.27 32.37 33.59
C ASP A 2 29.85 30.99 33.06
N ILE A 3 28.65 30.62 33.49
CA ILE A 3 27.94 29.35 33.52
C ILE A 3 27.98 28.48 32.24
N SER A 4 27.97 27.17 32.50
CA SER A 4 27.82 26.07 31.55
C SER A 4 26.52 26.10 30.73
N TYR A 5 26.60 25.69 29.46
CA TYR A 5 25.48 25.05 28.77
C TYR A 5 25.94 23.89 27.89
N THR A 6 25.78 22.66 28.36
CA THR A 6 25.95 21.45 27.55
C THR A 6 24.77 21.31 26.60
N ARG A 7 24.88 21.87 25.40
CA ARG A 7 23.90 21.61 24.33
C ARG A 7 24.19 20.23 23.75
N SER A 8 23.24 19.32 23.87
CA SER A 8 23.23 18.08 23.10
C SER A 8 23.21 18.43 21.61
N TYR A 9 24.28 18.06 20.89
CA TYR A 9 24.32 18.17 19.44
C TYR A 9 23.60 16.96 18.83
N GLU A 10 22.26 17.00 18.83
CA GLU A 10 21.51 16.22 17.86
C GLU A 10 21.80 16.82 16.47
N ALA A 11 22.26 15.98 15.54
CA ALA A 11 22.59 16.43 14.19
C ALA A 11 21.30 16.81 13.43
N PRO A 12 21.26 17.95 12.72
CA PRO A 12 20.13 18.28 11.87
C PRO A 12 20.00 17.26 10.74
N ALA A 13 18.77 16.85 10.41
CA ALA A 13 18.51 16.00 9.26
C ALA A 13 18.94 16.71 7.96
N PRO A 14 19.67 16.05 7.05
CA PRO A 14 20.22 16.70 5.85
C PRO A 14 19.17 16.93 4.77
N PHE A 15 19.40 17.93 3.90
CA PHE A 15 18.43 18.41 2.91
C PHE A 15 18.14 17.48 1.71
N TRP A 16 18.64 16.23 1.72
CA TRP A 16 18.61 15.28 0.60
C TRP A 16 18.47 13.83 1.09
N ALA A 17 17.41 13.46 1.79
CA ALA A 17 17.37 12.23 2.62
C ALA A 17 16.56 11.01 2.08
N SER A 18 16.54 10.63 0.80
CA SER A 18 17.52 10.83 -0.27
C SER A 18 16.96 10.31 -1.61
N CYS A 19 16.05 11.07 -2.20
CA CYS A 19 15.66 10.93 -3.60
C CYS A 19 16.58 11.77 -4.48
N ASP A 20 16.90 11.28 -5.67
CA ASP A 20 17.43 12.17 -6.70
C ASP A 20 16.30 13.14 -7.11
N TRP A 21 16.62 14.41 -7.34
CA TRP A 21 15.64 15.39 -7.83
C TRP A 21 15.14 15.03 -9.23
N ALA A 22 15.87 14.17 -9.95
CA ALA A 22 15.48 13.62 -11.24
C ALA A 22 14.43 12.50 -11.16
N TRP A 23 14.09 12.01 -9.95
CA TRP A 23 13.11 10.93 -9.71
C TRP A 23 11.81 11.46 -9.10
N VAL A 24 11.88 12.52 -8.27
CA VAL A 24 10.71 13.16 -7.65
C VAL A 24 9.80 13.83 -8.68
N ASP A 25 8.49 13.51 -8.64
CA ASP A 25 7.48 13.99 -9.59
C ASP A 25 7.84 13.68 -11.08
N ASP A 26 8.58 12.60 -11.37
CA ASP A 26 8.96 12.17 -12.74
C ASP A 26 7.88 11.34 -13.47
N GLY A 27 6.85 10.91 -12.75
CA GLY A 27 5.78 10.05 -13.23
C GLY A 27 6.03 8.56 -13.02
N VAL A 28 6.94 8.16 -12.12
CA VAL A 28 7.22 6.78 -11.66
C VAL A 28 7.22 6.77 -10.12
N CYS A 29 6.68 5.72 -9.49
CA CYS A 29 6.86 5.53 -8.04
C CYS A 29 8.14 4.73 -7.77
N ASP A 30 9.23 5.42 -7.45
CA ASP A 30 10.52 4.80 -7.18
C ASP A 30 10.60 4.18 -5.79
N PHE A 31 11.14 2.96 -5.74
CA PHE A 31 11.33 2.20 -4.51
C PHE A 31 12.14 2.96 -3.46
N LEU A 32 13.17 3.69 -3.90
CA LEU A 32 14.01 4.46 -3.01
C LEU A 32 13.31 5.72 -2.50
N CYS A 33 12.18 6.12 -3.07
CA CYS A 33 11.45 7.33 -2.73
C CYS A 33 10.11 7.08 -2.02
N ASN A 34 9.63 5.84 -2.01
CA ASN A 34 8.43 5.38 -1.32
C ASN A 34 8.58 5.30 0.22
N THR A 35 8.97 6.39 0.89
CA THR A 35 8.93 6.54 2.35
C THR A 35 8.48 7.94 2.78
N ALA A 36 8.01 8.08 4.02
CA ALA A 36 7.53 9.35 4.55
C ALA A 36 8.65 10.40 4.69
N GLU A 37 9.86 9.96 5.04
CA GLU A 37 11.06 10.80 5.13
C GLU A 37 11.49 11.34 3.76
N ARG A 38 11.06 10.66 2.69
CA ARG A 38 11.36 10.95 1.28
C ARG A 38 10.17 11.51 0.51
N GLN A 39 9.12 11.91 1.24
CA GLN A 39 7.92 12.53 0.70
C GLN A 39 7.21 11.71 -0.38
N PHE A 40 7.36 10.38 -0.36
CA PHE A 40 6.69 9.46 -1.28
C PHE A 40 6.82 9.87 -2.75
N ASP A 41 8.04 10.22 -3.16
CA ASP A 41 8.36 10.61 -4.52
C ASP A 41 7.59 11.84 -5.03
N GLY A 42 7.31 12.77 -4.11
CA GLY A 42 6.45 13.92 -4.37
C GLY A 42 4.99 13.50 -4.36
N LYS A 43 4.48 13.10 -5.53
CA LYS A 43 3.09 12.64 -5.72
C LYS A 43 2.98 11.27 -6.38
N ASP A 44 4.09 10.71 -6.89
CA ASP A 44 4.04 9.51 -7.71
C ASP A 44 3.89 8.23 -6.90
N CYS A 45 4.44 8.17 -5.68
CA CYS A 45 4.11 7.11 -4.72
C CYS A 45 2.90 7.48 -3.85
N PHE A 46 1.90 6.62 -3.88
CA PHE A 46 0.71 6.78 -3.06
C PHE A 46 0.96 6.46 -1.57
N HIS A 47 0.51 7.33 -0.67
CA HIS A 47 0.74 7.19 0.77
C HIS A 47 -0.46 7.43 1.70
N GLY A 48 -1.62 7.86 1.19
CA GLY A 48 -2.81 8.16 1.99
C GLY A 48 -3.75 6.96 2.13
N ALA A 49 -3.48 6.02 3.03
CA ALA A 49 -4.25 4.77 3.13
C ALA A 49 -5.78 4.99 3.23
N SER A 50 -6.50 4.58 2.18
CA SER A 50 -7.97 4.60 2.11
C SER A 50 -8.51 3.18 2.01
N GLU A 51 -9.43 2.82 2.91
CA GLU A 51 -10.07 1.49 2.95
C GLU A 51 -11.24 1.35 1.96
N CYS A 52 -11.30 2.22 0.94
CA CYS A 52 -12.24 2.13 -0.17
C CYS A 52 -11.52 2.25 -1.52
N TYR A 53 -12.27 1.99 -2.60
CA TYR A 53 -11.83 2.19 -3.98
C TYR A 53 -13.03 2.41 -4.89
N ASN A 54 -12.82 3.03 -6.05
CA ASN A 54 -13.87 3.38 -7.01
C ASN A 54 -13.81 2.53 -8.30
N SER A 55 -12.62 2.05 -8.71
CA SER A 55 -12.51 1.22 -9.92
C SER A 55 -13.20 -0.13 -9.77
N SER A 56 -13.92 -0.56 -10.81
CA SER A 56 -14.50 -1.91 -10.90
C SER A 56 -13.46 -3.04 -10.87
N THR A 57 -12.16 -2.74 -11.01
CA THR A 57 -11.06 -3.70 -10.89
C THR A 57 -10.28 -3.58 -9.58
N GLY A 58 -10.50 -2.55 -8.75
CA GLY A 58 -9.74 -2.32 -7.52
C GLY A 58 -8.25 -1.99 -7.69
N VAL A 59 -7.84 -1.56 -8.88
CA VAL A 59 -6.45 -1.16 -9.21
C VAL A 59 -6.02 0.13 -8.51
N ASP A 60 -6.99 0.92 -8.05
CA ASP A 60 -6.91 2.16 -7.28
C ASP A 60 -7.00 1.92 -5.75
N TYR A 61 -7.31 0.70 -5.29
CA TYR A 61 -7.36 0.40 -3.86
C TYR A 61 -5.98 0.52 -3.20
N ARG A 62 -5.90 1.30 -2.12
CA ARG A 62 -4.64 1.57 -1.42
C ARG A 62 -4.74 1.45 0.11
N GLY A 63 -5.78 0.77 0.62
CA GLY A 63 -5.96 0.50 2.04
C GLY A 63 -4.94 -0.47 2.63
N THR A 64 -5.13 -0.83 3.90
CA THR A 64 -4.19 -1.59 4.73
C THR A 64 -4.63 -3.03 5.03
N VAL A 65 -5.79 -3.47 4.52
CA VAL A 65 -6.20 -4.89 4.58
C VAL A 65 -5.09 -5.78 4.03
N ASN A 66 -4.69 -6.80 4.80
CA ASN A 66 -3.64 -7.77 4.47
C ASN A 66 -4.06 -9.22 4.75
N GLN A 67 -5.36 -9.49 4.65
CA GLN A 67 -5.96 -10.81 4.81
C GLN A 67 -6.91 -11.11 3.65
N THR A 68 -6.94 -12.38 3.25
CA THR A 68 -7.86 -12.87 2.23
C THR A 68 -9.29 -12.94 2.76
N ALA A 69 -10.29 -13.04 1.89
CA ALA A 69 -11.69 -13.29 2.29
C ALA A 69 -11.89 -14.63 3.04
N SER A 70 -10.91 -15.55 2.99
CA SER A 70 -10.91 -16.78 3.81
C SER A 70 -10.14 -16.64 5.14
N GLY A 71 -9.64 -15.44 5.46
CA GLY A 71 -8.87 -15.14 6.67
C GLY A 71 -7.41 -15.56 6.62
N ARG A 72 -6.87 -15.90 5.44
CA ARG A 72 -5.44 -16.27 5.30
C ARG A 72 -4.57 -14.99 5.23
N PRO A 73 -3.38 -14.96 5.84
CA PRO A 73 -2.50 -13.79 5.78
C PRO A 73 -1.89 -13.62 4.39
N CYS A 74 -1.77 -12.39 3.93
CA CYS A 74 -1.10 -12.06 2.68
C CYS A 74 0.44 -12.19 2.79
N GLN A 75 1.06 -12.72 1.75
CA GLN A 75 2.50 -12.65 1.50
C GLN A 75 2.90 -11.20 1.15
N TYR A 76 4.10 -10.78 1.57
CA TYR A 76 4.68 -9.50 1.17
C TYR A 76 4.96 -9.46 -0.33
N TRP A 77 4.62 -8.37 -1.01
CA TRP A 77 4.89 -8.20 -2.46
C TRP A 77 6.38 -8.15 -2.81
N SER A 78 7.25 -7.87 -1.84
CA SER A 78 8.70 -7.97 -1.98
C SER A 78 9.25 -9.39 -1.77
N SER A 79 8.45 -10.33 -1.24
CA SER A 79 8.85 -11.71 -1.04
C SER A 79 8.61 -12.55 -2.28
N GLN A 80 9.52 -13.48 -2.57
CA GLN A 80 9.38 -14.50 -3.61
C GLN A 80 9.10 -15.90 -3.02
N PHE A 81 8.75 -15.97 -1.74
CA PHE A 81 8.38 -17.19 -1.03
C PHE A 81 7.19 -16.90 -0.09
N PRO A 82 6.22 -17.83 0.08
CA PRO A 82 6.13 -19.15 -0.57
C PRO A 82 5.80 -19.11 -2.08
N ASN A 83 5.23 -18.03 -2.59
CA ASN A 83 4.85 -17.90 -4.00
C ASN A 83 5.83 -17.00 -4.76
N MET A 84 6.53 -17.54 -5.76
CA MET A 84 7.30 -16.74 -6.72
C MET A 84 6.35 -16.05 -7.71
N HIS A 85 6.60 -14.77 -8.03
CA HIS A 85 5.70 -13.99 -8.88
C HIS A 85 6.35 -12.81 -9.60
N LYS A 86 5.80 -12.48 -10.78
CA LYS A 86 6.23 -11.35 -11.62
C LYS A 86 5.95 -9.95 -11.03
N TYR A 87 4.96 -9.82 -10.15
CA TYR A 87 4.52 -8.52 -9.64
C TYR A 87 5.56 -7.96 -8.67
N ASN A 88 6.11 -6.80 -9.02
CA ASN A 88 7.08 -6.06 -8.24
C ASN A 88 7.06 -4.60 -8.69
N ILE A 89 7.67 -3.72 -7.91
CA ILE A 89 7.70 -2.26 -8.14
C ILE A 89 8.31 -1.84 -9.49
N PHE A 90 9.29 -2.59 -10.03
CA PHE A 90 9.90 -2.25 -11.33
C PHE A 90 8.99 -2.61 -12.51
N ALA A 91 8.15 -3.64 -12.37
CA ALA A 91 7.18 -4.04 -13.38
C ALA A 91 5.83 -3.32 -13.26
N TYR A 92 5.50 -2.81 -12.06
CA TYR A 92 4.21 -2.22 -11.71
C TYR A 92 4.39 -1.06 -10.70
N PRO A 93 5.05 0.05 -11.06
CA PRO A 93 5.42 1.12 -10.11
C PRO A 93 4.21 1.76 -9.42
N HIS A 94 3.22 2.23 -10.18
CA HIS A 94 2.04 2.92 -9.62
C HIS A 94 1.03 2.02 -8.91
N SER A 95 1.24 0.71 -8.93
CA SER A 95 0.30 -0.28 -8.39
C SER A 95 0.31 -0.38 -6.87
N GLY A 96 1.08 0.47 -6.18
CA GLY A 96 1.17 0.50 -4.72
C GLY A 96 1.73 -0.79 -4.14
N LEU A 97 2.70 -1.40 -4.84
CA LEU A 97 3.48 -2.55 -4.35
C LEU A 97 4.67 -2.05 -3.52
N GLY A 98 5.22 -2.90 -2.66
CA GLY A 98 6.40 -2.52 -1.87
C GLY A 98 6.69 -3.47 -0.72
N GLY A 99 7.36 -2.96 0.33
CA GLY A 99 7.71 -3.67 1.55
C GLY A 99 6.55 -3.96 2.50
N HIS A 100 5.35 -4.21 1.97
CA HIS A 100 4.14 -4.54 2.73
C HIS A 100 3.40 -5.73 2.11
N ASN A 101 2.42 -6.27 2.84
CA ASN A 101 1.52 -7.33 2.39
C ASN A 101 0.06 -6.85 2.19
N PHE A 102 -0.18 -5.54 2.13
CA PHE A 102 -1.51 -4.99 1.85
C PHE A 102 -2.04 -5.39 0.48
N CYS A 103 -3.34 -5.67 0.38
CA CYS A 103 -4.01 -6.11 -0.83
C CYS A 103 -3.97 -5.06 -1.93
N ARG A 104 -3.77 -5.49 -3.18
CA ARG A 104 -3.68 -4.63 -4.37
C ARG A 104 -4.25 -5.37 -5.57
N ASN A 105 -4.58 -4.65 -6.64
CA ASN A 105 -4.68 -5.27 -7.96
C ASN A 105 -3.67 -4.60 -8.91
N PRO A 106 -2.47 -5.19 -9.11
CA PRO A 106 -1.41 -4.50 -9.83
C PRO A 106 -1.54 -4.48 -11.36
N ALA A 107 -2.37 -5.32 -11.95
CA ALA A 107 -2.50 -5.44 -13.41
C ALA A 107 -3.97 -5.19 -13.85
N PRO A 108 -4.30 -4.01 -14.40
CA PRO A 108 -5.68 -3.66 -14.79
C PRO A 108 -6.23 -4.52 -15.94
N ASP A 109 -5.35 -5.02 -16.82
CA ASP A 109 -5.72 -5.79 -18.02
C ASP A 109 -5.91 -7.29 -17.77
N GLU A 110 -5.74 -7.75 -16.53
CA GLU A 110 -6.01 -9.15 -16.14
C GLU A 110 -7.45 -9.31 -15.63
N GLU A 111 -7.98 -10.54 -15.68
CA GLU A 111 -9.36 -10.91 -15.33
C GLU A 111 -9.78 -10.63 -13.86
N LYS A 112 -8.91 -10.01 -13.04
CA LYS A 112 -9.13 -9.81 -11.60
C LYS A 112 -9.93 -8.53 -11.37
N THR A 113 -11.08 -8.66 -10.71
CA THR A 113 -12.07 -7.58 -10.52
C THR A 113 -12.09 -6.98 -9.12
N GLY A 114 -10.98 -7.08 -8.38
CA GLY A 114 -10.86 -6.48 -7.05
C GLY A 114 -9.48 -6.72 -6.42
N PRO A 115 -9.23 -6.13 -5.23
CA PRO A 115 -7.97 -6.29 -4.51
C PRO A 115 -7.73 -7.75 -4.10
N TRP A 116 -6.49 -8.21 -4.32
CA TRP A 116 -6.07 -9.56 -4.01
C TRP A 116 -4.66 -9.55 -3.42
N CYS A 117 -4.19 -10.71 -2.97
CA CYS A 117 -2.80 -10.91 -2.59
C CYS A 117 -2.36 -12.36 -2.82
N TYR A 118 -1.05 -12.58 -2.91
CA TYR A 118 -0.50 -13.91 -2.68
C TYR A 118 -0.67 -14.29 -1.22
N VAL A 119 -0.84 -15.57 -0.93
CA VAL A 119 -1.10 -16.06 0.43
C VAL A 119 0.16 -16.62 1.05
N ASP A 120 0.44 -16.25 2.30
CA ASP A 120 1.62 -16.73 3.05
C ASP A 120 1.43 -18.17 3.56
N SER A 121 1.31 -19.11 2.62
CA SER A 121 1.27 -20.55 2.86
C SER A 121 1.70 -21.32 1.61
N LEU A 122 2.27 -22.51 1.81
CA LEU A 122 2.58 -23.48 0.76
C LEU A 122 1.34 -24.21 0.19
N THR A 123 0.15 -23.96 0.76
CA THR A 123 -1.11 -24.59 0.33
C THR A 123 -1.79 -23.80 -0.78
N ALA A 124 -2.27 -24.49 -1.81
CA ALA A 124 -3.12 -23.89 -2.84
C ALA A 124 -4.46 -23.37 -2.26
N PRO A 125 -5.07 -22.31 -2.84
CA PRO A 125 -4.53 -21.49 -3.93
C PRO A 125 -3.39 -20.58 -3.46
N ALA A 126 -2.51 -20.24 -4.40
CA ALA A 126 -1.35 -19.35 -4.22
C ALA A 126 -1.74 -17.89 -3.95
N TRP A 127 -2.91 -17.46 -4.43
CA TRP A 127 -3.45 -16.11 -4.28
C TRP A 127 -4.97 -16.20 -4.05
N GLU A 128 -5.53 -15.19 -3.40
CA GLU A 128 -6.98 -15.06 -3.18
C GLU A 128 -7.38 -13.58 -3.20
N TYR A 129 -8.68 -13.31 -3.42
CA TYR A 129 -9.25 -12.00 -3.18
C TYR A 129 -9.26 -11.66 -1.68
N CYS A 130 -9.15 -10.37 -1.38
CA CYS A 130 -9.08 -9.88 -0.01
C CYS A 130 -10.43 -9.58 0.63
N ASP A 131 -10.44 -9.50 1.96
CA ASP A 131 -11.59 -9.03 2.74
C ASP A 131 -11.70 -7.50 2.67
N VAL A 132 -11.97 -7.00 1.46
CA VAL A 132 -12.16 -5.57 1.15
C VAL A 132 -13.59 -5.40 0.64
N ALA A 133 -14.25 -4.33 1.07
CA ALA A 133 -15.59 -3.99 0.59
C ALA A 133 -15.60 -3.77 -0.94
N PRO A 134 -16.73 -4.06 -1.64
CA PRO A 134 -16.88 -3.77 -3.07
C PRO A 134 -16.63 -2.30 -3.42
N PRO A 135 -16.36 -1.96 -4.70
CA PRO A 135 -16.12 -0.58 -5.12
C PRO A 135 -17.30 0.33 -4.77
N THR A 136 -16.99 1.54 -4.31
CA THR A 136 -17.98 2.57 -3.98
C THR A 136 -18.30 3.45 -5.20
N ALA A 137 -19.56 3.85 -5.32
CA ALA A 137 -20.00 4.85 -6.30
C ALA A 137 -19.85 6.30 -5.81
N VAL A 138 -19.43 6.48 -4.55
CA VAL A 138 -19.02 7.76 -3.95
C VAL A 138 -17.50 7.79 -3.91
N GLU A 139 -16.91 8.92 -4.31
CA GLU A 139 -15.46 9.16 -4.30
C GLU A 139 -14.84 8.85 -2.93
N CYS A 140 -13.65 8.26 -2.95
CA CYS A 140 -12.87 7.98 -1.75
C CYS A 140 -12.18 9.24 -1.20
N ASP A 141 -12.85 9.92 -0.25
CA ASP A 141 -12.30 11.07 0.49
C ASP A 141 -12.03 10.77 1.98
N ASP A 142 -11.40 11.72 2.68
CA ASP A 142 -11.05 11.61 4.11
C ASP A 142 -12.28 11.44 5.05
N SER A 143 -13.51 11.65 4.56
CA SER A 143 -14.73 11.36 5.34
C SER A 143 -15.04 9.87 5.41
N TYR A 144 -14.42 9.06 4.53
CA TYR A 144 -14.52 7.60 4.46
C TYR A 144 -13.60 6.87 5.46
N LEU A 145 -13.43 7.44 6.66
CA LEU A 145 -12.86 6.72 7.80
C LEU A 145 -13.62 5.39 8.00
N PRO A 146 -12.93 4.28 8.35
CA PRO A 146 -13.54 2.98 8.53
C PRO A 146 -14.42 2.97 9.79
N LYS A 147 -15.63 3.51 9.65
CA LYS A 147 -16.76 3.21 10.52
C LYS A 147 -16.96 1.71 10.36
N LYS A 148 -16.42 0.94 11.31
CA LYS A 148 -16.70 -0.50 11.47
C LYS A 148 -18.19 -0.68 11.22
N GLN A 149 -18.56 -1.26 10.07
CA GLN A 149 -19.96 -1.44 9.76
C GLN A 149 -20.50 -2.31 10.90
N PRO A 150 -21.51 -1.84 11.67
CA PRO A 150 -22.13 -2.71 12.64
C PRO A 150 -22.68 -3.88 11.85
N MET A 151 -22.28 -5.11 12.18
CA MET A 151 -22.81 -6.29 11.52
C MET A 151 -24.32 -6.22 11.64
N THR A 152 -25.00 -5.95 10.53
CA THR A 152 -26.43 -5.69 10.55
C THR A 152 -27.08 -7.03 10.81
N THR A 153 -27.45 -7.28 12.06
CA THR A 153 -28.14 -8.51 12.48
C THR A 153 -29.36 -8.66 11.57
N LEU A 154 -29.35 -9.71 10.75
CA LEU A 154 -30.49 -10.07 9.93
C LEU A 154 -31.67 -10.32 10.86
N LYS A 155 -32.64 -9.40 10.88
CA LYS A 155 -33.88 -9.60 11.62
C LYS A 155 -34.66 -10.72 10.91
N MET A 156 -34.90 -11.79 11.66
CA MET A 156 -35.97 -12.75 11.41
C MET A 156 -37.33 -12.07 11.64
#